data_AF-A0A378W164-F1
#
_entry.id   AF-A0A378W164-F1
#
_cell.length_a   1.000
_cell.length_b   1.000
_cell.length_c   1.000
_cell.angle_alpha   90.00
_cell.angle_beta   90.00
_cell.angle_gamma   90.00
#
_symmetry.space_group_name_H-M   'P 1'
#
loop_
_entity.id
_entity.type
_entity.pdbx_description
1 polymer ?
#
loop_
_entity_poly.entity_id
_entity_poly.type
_entity_poly.pdbx_seq_one_letter_code
_entity_poly.pdbx_strand_id
1 'polypeptide(L)'
;MNTPQSAIIPDHAQAGIFIEADFAANRLNDIKAACRASLDALSALKTRFPDDILGLTIAFGSKAWATFGHTDEGSEIKPFPEMGNGLAPSTQHDMSIHIQSFRQNAAYALAQSVLGAFGDSICVASEEHGLRLYQDRGLDGFVDGTENPQGDETIREVAIIPEGLPDAGGSYVLLQNTCTI
;
A
#
# COMPACT_ATOMS: atom_id res chain seq x y z
N MET A 1 14.93 16.23 0.19
CA MET A 1 14.42 15.32 -0.85
C MET A 1 13.49 14.37 -0.17
N ASN A 2 12.26 14.30 -0.67
CA ASN A 2 11.26 13.40 -0.12
C ASN A 2 11.54 11.98 -0.65
N THR A 3 11.47 10.99 0.23
CA THR A 3 11.77 9.59 -0.11
C THR A 3 10.46 8.83 -0.27
N PRO A 4 10.15 8.31 -1.47
CA PRO A 4 8.98 7.47 -1.68
C PRO A 4 8.94 6.25 -0.77
N GLN A 5 7.74 5.79 -0.44
CA GLN A 5 7.58 4.56 0.32
C GLN A 5 8.10 3.35 -0.49
N SER A 6 8.72 2.42 0.22
CA SER A 6 9.55 1.38 -0.38
C SER A 6 8.81 0.33 -1.19
N ALA A 7 7.49 0.24 -1.11
CA ALA A 7 6.69 -0.68 -1.93
C ALA A 7 6.09 -0.04 -3.19
N ILE A 8 6.43 1.21 -3.54
CA ILE A 8 5.84 1.87 -4.73
C ILE A 8 6.65 1.57 -6.00
N ILE A 9 7.98 1.63 -5.91
CA ILE A 9 8.88 1.56 -7.08
C ILE A 9 9.34 0.13 -7.41
N PRO A 10 9.73 -0.71 -6.42
CA PRO A 10 10.20 -2.05 -6.73
C PRO A 10 9.16 -2.85 -7.48
N ASP A 11 9.61 -3.55 -8.51
CA ASP A 11 8.78 -4.37 -9.40
C ASP A 11 9.16 -5.85 -9.26
N HIS A 12 8.40 -6.74 -9.89
CA HIS A 12 8.64 -8.18 -9.97
C HIS A 12 8.61 -8.91 -8.61
N ALA A 13 7.90 -8.34 -7.62
CA ALA A 13 7.60 -9.02 -6.38
C ALA A 13 6.83 -10.32 -6.61
N GLN A 14 7.19 -11.35 -5.83
CA GLN A 14 6.58 -12.68 -5.93
C GLN A 14 5.43 -12.85 -4.94
N ALA A 15 5.42 -12.04 -3.89
CA ALA A 15 4.49 -12.10 -2.78
C ALA A 15 3.98 -10.70 -2.45
N GLY A 16 2.67 -10.58 -2.24
CA GLY A 16 2.00 -9.37 -1.79
C GLY A 16 1.06 -9.66 -0.62
N ILE A 17 0.95 -8.73 0.33
CA ILE A 17 -0.08 -8.75 1.37
C ILE A 17 -0.77 -7.38 1.34
N PHE A 18 -2.08 -7.39 1.23
CA PHE A 18 -2.94 -6.22 1.17
C PHE A 18 -3.90 -6.27 2.36
N ILE A 19 -3.88 -5.23 3.19
CA ILE A 19 -4.75 -5.12 4.37
C ILE A 19 -5.51 -3.81 4.27
N GLU A 20 -6.82 -3.87 4.42
CA GLU A 20 -7.67 -2.68 4.57
C GLU A 20 -8.22 -2.63 5.99
N ALA A 21 -8.23 -1.44 6.59
CA ALA A 21 -8.67 -1.27 7.96
C ALA A 21 -9.28 0.11 8.21
N ASP A 22 -10.09 0.19 9.27
CA ASP A 22 -10.72 1.41 9.73
C ASP A 22 -10.13 1.86 11.07
N PHE A 23 -10.06 3.17 11.32
CA PHE A 23 -9.50 3.69 12.56
C PHE A 23 -10.46 3.44 13.73
N ALA A 24 -9.93 2.96 14.85
CA ALA A 24 -10.66 2.98 16.11
C ALA A 24 -10.80 4.42 16.63
N ALA A 25 -11.94 4.72 17.28
CA ALA A 25 -12.27 6.06 17.73
C ALA A 25 -11.21 6.64 18.70
N ASN A 26 -10.81 7.89 18.49
CA ASN A 26 -9.86 8.63 19.32
C ASN A 26 -8.44 8.03 19.39
N ARG A 27 -8.01 7.25 18.38
CA ARG A 27 -6.69 6.60 18.35
C ARG A 27 -5.69 7.25 17.38
N LEU A 28 -5.93 8.47 16.91
CA LEU A 28 -5.11 9.13 15.88
C LEU A 28 -3.61 9.24 16.25
N ASN A 29 -3.28 9.47 17.52
CA ASN A 29 -1.90 9.49 17.98
C ASN A 29 -1.24 8.10 17.92
N ASP A 30 -2.00 7.04 18.20
CA ASP A 30 -1.53 5.67 18.11
C ASP A 30 -1.32 5.26 16.65
N ILE A 31 -2.21 5.67 15.73
CA ILE A 31 -2.01 5.51 14.28
C ILE A 31 -0.69 6.16 13.85
N LYS A 32 -0.45 7.41 14.28
CA LYS A 32 0.80 8.13 13.98
C LYS A 32 2.03 7.39 14.52
N ALA A 33 1.96 6.86 15.73
CA ALA A 33 3.05 6.10 16.35
C ALA A 33 3.28 4.76 15.62
N ALA A 34 2.22 4.03 15.32
CA ALA A 34 2.24 2.76 14.62
C ALA A 34 2.85 2.87 13.21
N CYS A 35 2.59 3.97 12.49
CA CYS A 35 3.26 4.23 11.21
C CYS A 35 4.78 4.30 11.36
N ARG A 36 5.30 4.93 12.42
CA ARG A 36 6.75 5.01 12.67
C ARG A 36 7.31 3.65 13.07
N ALA A 37 6.65 2.96 13.99
CA ALA A 37 7.03 1.62 14.41
C ALA A 37 7.04 0.60 13.24
N SER A 38 6.13 0.78 12.27
CA SER A 38 6.09 -0.03 11.05
C SER A 38 7.32 0.17 10.15
N LEU A 39 7.84 1.41 10.08
CA LEU A 39 9.08 1.70 9.36
C LEU A 39 10.32 1.11 10.07
N ASP A 40 10.31 1.10 11.41
CA ASP A 40 11.36 0.45 12.20
C ASP A 40 11.34 -1.07 11.98
N ALA A 41 10.15 -1.68 11.98
CA ALA A 41 9.96 -3.11 11.70
C ALA A 41 10.42 -3.49 10.28
N LEU A 42 10.07 -2.67 9.28
CA LEU A 42 10.56 -2.83 7.91
C LEU A 42 12.10 -2.80 7.88
N SER A 43 12.72 -1.83 8.54
CA SER A 43 14.18 -1.66 8.54
C SER A 43 14.90 -2.85 9.19
N ALA A 44 14.35 -3.35 10.31
CA ALA A 44 14.87 -4.54 10.98
C ALA A 44 14.77 -5.79 10.09
N LEU A 45 13.64 -5.97 9.39
CA LEU A 45 13.45 -7.12 8.50
C LEU A 45 14.28 -7.02 7.22
N LYS A 46 14.46 -5.82 6.65
CA LYS A 46 15.42 -5.61 5.54
C LYS A 46 16.84 -6.00 5.93
N THR A 47 17.25 -5.73 7.17
CA THR A 47 18.56 -6.16 7.68
C THR A 47 18.67 -7.69 7.77
N ARG A 48 17.56 -8.37 8.09
CA ARG A 48 17.51 -9.83 8.18
C ARG A 48 17.38 -10.52 6.82
N PHE A 49 16.79 -9.84 5.85
CA PHE A 49 16.58 -10.31 4.49
C PHE A 49 17.18 -9.30 3.47
N PRO A 50 18.52 -9.13 3.46
CA PRO A 50 19.17 -8.07 2.68
C PRO A 50 19.01 -8.25 1.16
N ASP A 51 18.84 -9.49 0.69
CA ASP A 51 18.64 -9.81 -0.73
C ASP A 51 17.16 -9.80 -1.13
N ASP A 52 16.26 -9.34 -0.26
CA ASP A 52 14.83 -9.23 -0.56
C ASP A 52 14.46 -7.81 -1.00
N ILE A 53 13.43 -7.69 -1.82
CA ILE A 53 12.84 -6.41 -2.21
C ILE A 53 11.75 -5.96 -1.23
N LEU A 54 11.78 -6.48 0.01
CA LEU A 54 10.77 -6.27 1.03
C LEU A 54 10.40 -4.78 1.13
N GLY A 55 9.14 -4.47 0.84
CA GLY A 55 8.62 -3.11 0.81
C GLY A 55 7.36 -2.99 1.65
N LEU A 56 7.12 -1.77 2.12
CA LEU A 56 5.89 -1.35 2.79
C LEU A 56 5.39 -0.03 2.19
N THR A 57 4.08 0.05 1.99
CA THR A 57 3.32 1.27 1.76
C THR A 57 2.13 1.29 2.72
N ILE A 58 1.99 2.40 3.44
CA ILE A 58 0.79 2.72 4.22
C ILE A 58 0.10 3.90 3.54
N ALA A 59 -1.14 3.72 3.13
CA ALA A 59 -1.98 4.72 2.47
C ALA A 59 -3.23 5.00 3.32
N PHE A 60 -3.82 6.17 3.12
CA PHE A 60 -4.98 6.63 3.88
C PHE A 60 -6.12 7.03 2.96
N GLY A 61 -7.34 6.68 3.34
CA GLY A 61 -8.56 7.13 2.67
C GLY A 61 -8.75 8.64 2.81
N SER A 62 -9.51 9.24 1.89
CA SER A 62 -9.73 10.70 1.82
C SER A 62 -10.19 11.32 3.15
N LYS A 63 -11.14 10.69 3.85
CA LYS A 63 -11.64 11.18 5.15
C LYS A 63 -10.60 11.03 6.26
N ALA A 64 -9.92 9.90 6.33
CA ALA A 64 -8.87 9.64 7.31
C ALA A 64 -7.70 10.62 7.12
N TRP A 65 -7.29 10.86 5.88
CA TRP A 65 -6.24 11.81 5.54
C TRP A 65 -6.54 13.22 6.07
N ALA A 66 -7.77 13.69 5.88
CA ALA A 66 -8.21 15.00 6.37
C ALA A 66 -8.07 15.15 7.90
N THR A 67 -8.15 14.06 8.68
CA THR A 67 -8.00 14.11 10.14
C THR A 67 -6.58 14.43 10.60
N PHE A 68 -5.56 14.21 9.75
CA PHE A 68 -4.19 14.53 10.10
C PHE A 68 -3.89 16.04 10.04
N GLY A 69 -4.74 16.83 9.38
CA GLY A 69 -4.65 18.29 9.37
C GLY A 69 -3.61 18.88 8.39
N HIS A 70 -3.19 18.10 7.39
CA HIS A 70 -2.30 18.57 6.32
C HIS A 70 -3.12 19.28 5.23
N THR A 71 -3.40 20.58 5.42
CA THR A 71 -4.34 21.33 4.56
C THR A 71 -3.83 21.59 3.14
N ASP A 72 -2.52 21.55 2.93
CA ASP A 72 -1.89 21.84 1.63
C ASP A 72 -1.64 20.56 0.82
N GLU A 73 -1.83 19.37 1.40
CA GLU A 73 -1.54 18.06 0.80
C GLU A 73 -2.82 17.34 0.34
N GLY A 74 -2.72 16.46 -0.66
CA GLY A 74 -3.84 15.60 -1.09
C GLY A 74 -4.93 16.35 -1.85
N SER A 75 -4.56 17.31 -2.69
CA SER A 75 -5.52 18.13 -3.47
C SER A 75 -6.46 17.32 -4.36
N GLU A 76 -6.04 16.12 -4.79
CA GLU A 76 -6.83 15.22 -5.64
C GLU A 76 -7.40 14.01 -4.88
N ILE A 77 -7.15 13.89 -3.56
CA ILE A 77 -7.62 12.74 -2.79
C ILE A 77 -9.14 12.78 -2.65
N LYS A 78 -9.81 11.73 -3.12
CA LYS A 78 -11.26 11.60 -3.08
C LYS A 78 -11.66 10.14 -2.88
N PRO A 79 -12.83 9.88 -2.26
CA PRO A 79 -13.37 8.53 -2.22
C PRO A 79 -13.57 7.97 -3.63
N PHE A 80 -13.38 6.66 -3.80
CA PHE A 80 -13.70 6.00 -5.04
C PHE A 80 -15.21 6.12 -5.34
N PRO A 81 -15.61 6.64 -6.51
CA PRO A 81 -17.03 6.69 -6.88
C PRO A 81 -17.49 5.31 -7.34
N GLU A 82 -18.74 4.95 -7.05
CA GLU A 82 -19.36 3.79 -7.70
C GLU A 82 -19.41 4.00 -9.21
N MET A 83 -19.07 2.97 -9.97
CA MET A 83 -19.04 3.02 -11.44
C MET A 83 -19.79 1.85 -12.08
N GLY A 84 -20.16 2.02 -13.35
CA GLY A 84 -20.81 0.97 -14.15
C GLY A 84 -22.17 0.55 -13.61
N ASN A 85 -22.96 1.48 -13.05
CA ASN A 85 -24.26 1.20 -12.41
C ASN A 85 -24.17 0.16 -11.27
N GLY A 86 -23.10 0.23 -10.48
CA GLY A 86 -22.88 -0.67 -9.33
C GLY A 86 -22.04 -1.90 -9.63
N LEU A 87 -21.54 -2.05 -10.87
CA LEU A 87 -20.58 -3.11 -11.22
C LEU A 87 -19.22 -2.93 -10.53
N ALA A 88 -18.80 -1.69 -10.30
CA ALA A 88 -17.65 -1.35 -9.47
C ALA A 88 -18.16 -0.63 -8.21
N PRO A 89 -18.45 -1.37 -7.12
CA PRO A 89 -18.93 -0.78 -5.87
C PRO A 89 -17.83 0.03 -5.18
N SER A 90 -18.23 0.91 -4.27
CA SER A 90 -17.32 1.69 -3.43
C SER A 90 -17.29 1.13 -2.00
N THR A 91 -16.13 0.59 -1.60
CA THR A 91 -15.89 0.03 -0.25
C THR A 91 -14.72 0.75 0.43
N GLN A 92 -14.80 2.08 0.49
CA GLN A 92 -13.73 2.92 1.03
C GLN A 92 -13.47 2.64 2.52
N HIS A 93 -12.21 2.31 2.84
CA HIS A 93 -11.68 2.22 4.21
C HIS A 93 -10.79 3.42 4.58
N ASP A 94 -10.51 3.58 5.87
CA ASP A 94 -9.65 4.66 6.38
C ASP A 94 -8.17 4.46 6.03
N MET A 95 -7.71 3.22 5.91
CA MET A 95 -6.33 2.93 5.56
C MET A 95 -6.16 1.65 4.74
N SER A 96 -5.07 1.62 3.99
CA SER A 96 -4.58 0.44 3.27
C SER A 96 -3.11 0.23 3.57
N ILE A 97 -2.72 -1.02 3.79
CA ILE A 97 -1.34 -1.46 3.97
C ILE A 97 -1.01 -2.41 2.82
N HIS A 98 0.01 -2.07 2.05
CA HIS A 98 0.56 -2.93 1.01
C HIS A 98 1.98 -3.33 1.39
N ILE A 99 2.21 -4.63 1.51
CA ILE A 99 3.52 -5.22 1.68
C ILE A 99 3.84 -6.03 0.44
N GLN A 100 5.01 -5.83 -0.14
CA GLN A 100 5.50 -6.67 -1.23
C GLN A 100 6.88 -7.22 -0.91
N SER A 101 7.20 -8.39 -1.46
CA SER A 101 8.49 -9.04 -1.28
C SER A 101 8.76 -10.09 -2.36
N PHE A 102 9.99 -10.58 -2.40
CA PHE A 102 10.34 -11.78 -3.14
C PHE A 102 9.99 -13.05 -2.35
N ARG A 103 10.00 -13.00 -1.01
CA ARG A 103 9.74 -14.17 -0.15
C ARG A 103 8.46 -14.00 0.67
N GLN A 104 7.50 -14.91 0.48
CA GLN A 104 6.23 -14.91 1.24
C GLN A 104 6.43 -14.84 2.77
N ASN A 105 7.42 -15.55 3.30
CA ASN A 105 7.70 -15.55 4.73
C ASN A 105 8.22 -14.19 5.26
N ALA A 106 8.93 -13.42 4.43
CA ALA A 106 9.38 -12.07 4.77
C ALA A 106 8.19 -11.09 4.78
N ALA A 107 7.33 -11.15 3.76
CA ALA A 107 6.08 -10.37 3.76
C ALA A 107 5.21 -10.69 4.98
N TYR A 108 5.01 -11.98 5.30
CA TYR A 108 4.22 -12.40 6.44
C TYR A 108 4.81 -11.91 7.78
N ALA A 109 6.13 -12.03 7.97
CA ALA A 109 6.79 -11.53 9.18
C ALA A 109 6.63 -10.00 9.34
N LEU A 110 6.66 -9.26 8.23
CA LEU A 110 6.42 -7.82 8.26
C LEU A 110 4.95 -7.52 8.57
N ALA A 111 4.00 -8.22 7.97
CA ALA A 111 2.57 -8.03 8.24
C ALA A 111 2.24 -8.24 9.72
N GLN A 112 2.79 -9.29 10.35
CA GLN A 112 2.65 -9.51 11.79
C GLN A 112 3.21 -8.36 12.63
N SER A 113 4.38 -7.83 12.25
CA SER A 113 5.02 -6.72 12.97
C SER A 113 4.23 -5.42 12.82
N VAL A 114 3.71 -5.16 11.62
CA VAL A 114 2.89 -3.98 11.30
C VAL A 114 1.54 -4.05 12.02
N LEU A 115 0.80 -5.17 11.91
CA LEU A 115 -0.45 -5.36 12.64
C LEU A 115 -0.25 -5.31 14.15
N GLY A 116 0.87 -5.85 14.66
CA GLY A 116 1.25 -5.72 16.06
C GLY A 116 1.50 -4.27 16.49
N ALA A 117 2.08 -3.44 15.62
CA ALA A 117 2.32 -2.02 15.88
C ALA A 117 1.02 -1.21 15.91
N PHE A 118 0.07 -1.50 15.02
CA PHE A 118 -1.25 -0.86 15.02
C PHE A 118 -2.14 -1.38 16.15
N GLY A 119 -2.07 -2.67 16.50
CA GLY A 119 -2.82 -3.27 17.59
C GLY A 119 -4.32 -2.95 17.50
N ASP A 120 -4.89 -2.48 18.60
CA ASP A 120 -6.31 -2.11 18.73
C ASP A 120 -6.63 -0.67 18.28
N SER A 121 -5.66 0.03 17.66
CA SER A 121 -5.91 1.35 17.06
C SER A 121 -6.64 1.27 15.72
N ILE A 122 -6.72 0.08 15.12
CA ILE A 122 -7.40 -0.18 13.85
C ILE A 122 -8.31 -1.40 13.97
N CYS A 123 -9.34 -1.45 13.13
CA CYS A 123 -10.19 -2.61 12.91
C CYS A 123 -9.92 -3.13 11.49
N VAL A 124 -9.28 -4.29 11.37
CA VAL A 124 -9.02 -4.91 10.06
C VAL A 124 -10.33 -5.33 9.41
N ALA A 125 -10.57 -4.87 8.18
CA ALA A 125 -11.73 -5.19 7.38
C ALA A 125 -11.45 -6.35 6.41
N SER A 126 -10.27 -6.33 5.77
CA SER A 126 -9.82 -7.36 4.84
C SER A 126 -8.32 -7.60 4.96
N GLU A 127 -7.89 -8.83 4.71
CA GLU A 127 -6.48 -9.19 4.54
C GLU A 127 -6.39 -10.22 3.40
N GLU A 128 -5.71 -9.86 2.32
CA GLU A 128 -5.59 -10.67 1.11
C GLU A 128 -4.11 -10.91 0.77
N HIS A 129 -3.79 -12.15 0.38
CA HIS A 129 -2.42 -12.58 0.12
C HIS A 129 -2.26 -12.84 -1.38
N GLY A 130 -1.55 -11.94 -2.05
CA GLY A 130 -1.20 -12.06 -3.46
C GLY A 130 0.04 -12.93 -3.67
N LEU A 131 0.02 -13.70 -4.74
CA LEU A 131 1.17 -14.47 -5.21
C LEU A 131 1.32 -14.31 -6.72
N ARG A 132 2.56 -14.20 -7.20
CA ARG A 132 2.84 -14.16 -8.63
C ARG A 132 2.72 -15.57 -9.21
N LEU A 133 1.92 -15.72 -10.27
CA LEU A 133 1.77 -16.99 -10.96
C LEU A 133 2.89 -17.21 -11.98
N TYR A 134 2.98 -18.44 -12.47
CA TYR A 134 3.95 -18.82 -13.49
C TYR A 134 3.86 -17.92 -14.74
N GLN A 135 5.00 -17.42 -15.21
CA GLN A 135 5.12 -16.50 -16.36
C GLN A 135 4.32 -15.20 -16.21
N ASP A 136 4.18 -14.68 -14.99
CA ASP A 136 3.54 -13.38 -14.73
C ASP A 136 2.09 -13.34 -15.23
N ARG A 137 1.39 -14.46 -15.10
CA ARG A 137 0.01 -14.60 -15.59
C ARG A 137 -1.02 -14.26 -14.52
N GLY A 138 -2.15 -13.72 -14.94
CA GLY A 138 -3.37 -13.68 -14.14
C GLY A 138 -4.02 -15.06 -14.03
N LEU A 139 -5.05 -15.16 -13.19
CA LEU A 139 -5.86 -16.39 -13.05
C LEU A 139 -6.66 -16.72 -14.33
N ASP A 140 -6.87 -15.73 -15.18
CA ASP A 140 -7.45 -15.87 -16.53
C ASP A 140 -6.47 -16.49 -17.54
N GLY A 141 -5.20 -16.64 -17.17
CA GLY A 141 -4.15 -17.20 -18.00
C GLY A 141 -3.46 -16.20 -18.93
N PHE A 142 -3.81 -14.92 -18.92
CA PHE A 142 -3.12 -13.88 -19.70
C PHE A 142 -1.92 -13.32 -18.93
N VAL A 143 -0.88 -12.88 -19.65
CA VAL A 143 0.27 -12.20 -19.03
C VAL A 143 -0.18 -10.82 -18.59
N ASP A 144 0.04 -10.48 -17.33
CA ASP A 144 -0.32 -9.20 -16.75
C ASP A 144 0.95 -8.34 -16.50
N GLY A 145 0.84 -7.04 -16.73
CA GLY A 145 1.95 -6.09 -16.55
C GLY A 145 2.90 -5.88 -17.75
N THR A 146 2.58 -6.40 -18.94
CA THR A 146 3.42 -6.24 -20.15
C THR A 146 3.68 -4.76 -20.51
N GLU A 147 2.66 -3.91 -20.36
CA GLU A 147 2.72 -2.47 -20.68
C GLU A 147 3.02 -1.60 -19.45
N ASN A 148 3.34 -2.19 -18.30
CA ASN A 148 3.69 -1.41 -17.11
C ASN A 148 5.00 -0.64 -17.34
N PRO A 149 5.15 0.57 -16.78
CA PRO A 149 6.41 1.30 -16.80
C PRO A 149 7.56 0.43 -16.30
N GLN A 150 8.68 0.41 -17.05
CA GLN A 150 9.83 -0.43 -16.74
C GLN A 150 11.00 0.42 -16.24
N GLY A 151 11.66 -0.08 -15.20
CA GLY A 151 12.82 0.55 -14.57
C GLY A 151 12.45 1.67 -13.60
N ASP A 152 13.25 1.78 -12.54
CA ASP A 152 12.98 2.64 -11.38
C ASP A 152 12.70 4.10 -11.75
N GLU A 153 13.42 4.67 -12.74
CA GLU A 153 13.22 6.07 -13.13
C GLU A 153 11.87 6.29 -13.82
N THR A 154 11.51 5.44 -14.79
CA THR A 154 10.22 5.54 -15.49
C THR A 154 9.05 5.31 -14.52
N ILE A 155 9.18 4.32 -13.63
CA ILE A 155 8.17 4.06 -12.60
C ILE A 155 8.03 5.27 -11.68
N ARG A 156 9.15 5.89 -11.30
CA ARG A 156 9.17 7.08 -10.46
C ARG A 156 8.48 8.27 -11.14
N GLU A 157 8.76 8.50 -12.42
CA GLU A 157 8.13 9.57 -13.21
C GLU A 157 6.60 9.42 -13.29
N VAL A 158 6.10 8.19 -13.34
CA VAL A 158 4.65 7.91 -13.44
C VAL A 158 3.96 7.90 -12.08
N ALA A 159 4.57 7.27 -11.08
CA ALA A 159 3.90 6.95 -9.81
C ALA A 159 4.13 7.98 -8.70
N ILE A 160 5.21 8.77 -8.75
CA ILE A 160 5.63 9.63 -7.65
C ILE A 160 5.31 11.10 -7.94
N ILE A 161 4.68 11.74 -6.97
CA ILE A 161 4.42 13.18 -7.02
C ILE A 161 5.77 13.93 -7.05
N PRO A 162 6.02 14.79 -8.04
CA PRO A 162 7.31 15.44 -8.22
C PRO A 162 7.62 16.46 -7.13
N GLU A 163 8.91 16.76 -6.97
CA GLU A 163 9.40 17.80 -6.06
C GLU A 163 8.80 19.18 -6.39
N GLY A 164 8.61 20.02 -5.37
CA GLY A 164 8.01 21.35 -5.51
C GLY A 164 6.50 21.41 -5.29
N LEU A 165 5.84 20.25 -5.15
CA LEU A 165 4.46 20.14 -4.68
C LEU A 165 4.42 19.82 -3.17
N PRO A 166 3.33 20.17 -2.46
CA PRO A 166 3.21 19.93 -1.02
C PRO A 166 3.33 18.44 -0.62
N ASP A 167 2.86 17.54 -1.48
CA ASP A 167 2.81 16.09 -1.32
C ASP A 167 3.91 15.35 -2.12
N ALA A 168 4.99 16.05 -2.48
CA ALA A 168 6.13 15.48 -3.19
C ALA A 168 6.65 14.19 -2.52
N GLY A 169 6.92 13.15 -3.32
CA GLY A 169 7.31 11.83 -2.84
C GLY A 169 6.13 10.92 -2.46
N GLY A 170 4.91 11.45 -2.41
CA GLY A 170 3.67 10.69 -2.27
C GLY A 170 3.22 10.04 -3.57
N SER A 171 2.09 9.32 -3.50
CA SER A 171 1.41 8.70 -4.63
C SER A 171 -0.07 8.50 -4.30
N TYR A 172 -0.94 8.47 -5.30
CA TYR A 172 -2.34 8.11 -5.15
C TYR A 172 -2.51 6.62 -5.41
N VAL A 173 -3.22 5.92 -4.52
CA VAL A 173 -3.42 4.47 -4.61
C VAL A 173 -4.89 4.16 -4.86
N LEU A 174 -5.13 3.22 -5.77
CA LEU A 174 -6.42 2.56 -5.98
C LEU A 174 -6.23 1.06 -5.74
N LEU A 175 -7.08 0.48 -4.89
CA LEU A 175 -7.15 -0.96 -4.64
C LEU A 175 -8.56 -1.44 -4.98
N GLN A 176 -8.66 -2.52 -5.76
CA GLN A 176 -9.92 -3.17 -6.06
C GLN A 176 -9.69 -4.68 -6.11
N ASN A 177 -10.38 -5.42 -5.24
CA ASN A 177 -10.37 -6.88 -5.27
C ASN A 177 -11.40 -7.36 -6.31
N THR A 178 -10.94 -8.14 -7.30
CA THR A 178 -11.77 -8.71 -8.35
C THR A 178 -11.88 -10.22 -8.16
N CYS A 179 -13.11 -10.73 -8.23
CA CYS A 179 -13.37 -12.17 -8.21
C CYS A 179 -13.80 -12.60 -9.61
N THR A 180 -13.05 -13.53 -10.22
CA THR A 180 -13.46 -14.19 -11.46
C THR A 180 -14.39 -15.34 -11.12
N ILE A 181 -15.61 -15.34 -11.69
CA ILE A 181 -16.59 -16.43 -11.55
C ILE A 181 -16.25 -17.57 -12.51
#